data_AF-A0A158KW31-F1
#
_entry.id   AF-A0A158KW31-F1
#
_cell.length_a   1.000
_cell.length_b   1.000
_cell.length_c   1.000
_cell.angle_alpha   90.00
_cell.angle_beta   90.00
_cell.angle_gamma   90.00
#
_symmetry.space_group_name_H-M   'P 1'
#
loop_
_entity.id
_entity.type
_entity.pdbx_description
1 polymer ?
#
loop_
_entity_poly.entity_id
_entity_poly.type
_entity_poly.pdbx_seq_one_letter_code
_entity_poly.pdbx_strand_id
1 'polypeptide(L)'
;MSKNFPLQLGNAGQYELSRESLVHIISGNTAIRPVTTPTGKSQETVLSGGLHTYDGWKQFLALHPNVVHLMEFRLGINEAWWFARELQNGVITLRIPRCMFTKTAAAITQQPDNYYKSGYLWKTLFPVTYTEDNIIDAIGEALTNLDRELSDAIRPEKPDGVLYGYAALNDLFTAMRIRVQVRGNQILSAFPAWDQPLTGNNGKPYSHLHSISFMIAESVVDCASFRPEYGPVFQGNRFNVEALLASTPQFIKSRSRNLTSSVDLRNAARSETLMHYAEFATSADLDLIEHYLADYPCAKDPFFVQSGIYRNLIDAIDQWPELLNASQVTENIGECLWVLSYCDGKFNTRRVVDAIVRFLGQALVHTGGLNTLMFKALIGDMITTAIHHNDPTALRDVLAAVASSPCRASLYTEFDLHPFYPFRPDDESDDSEAPESSIQQFNVDHLLEFIAFNLGENYLLGFSKERRLDFARESLDHGDQWRLARDVMAKFAERDFDFLPEVLDLTKLTSQCRWCWRSAQIWRRQVDVGVT
;
A
#
# COMPACT_ATOMS: atom_id res chain seq x y z
N MET A 1 23.69 -35.95 -1.56
CA MET A 1 23.36 -37.39 -1.39
C MET A 1 21.86 -37.57 -1.61
N SER A 2 21.37 -38.76 -1.94
CA SER A 2 19.91 -39.00 -2.00
C SER A 2 19.32 -39.06 -0.58
N LYS A 3 18.30 -38.24 -0.31
CA LYS A 3 17.57 -38.28 0.98
C LYS A 3 16.66 -39.52 1.04
N ASN A 4 16.64 -40.19 2.19
CA ASN A 4 15.72 -41.29 2.47
C ASN A 4 14.50 -40.73 3.20
N PHE A 5 13.31 -40.89 2.62
CA PHE A 5 12.04 -40.42 3.21
C PHE A 5 11.27 -41.58 3.88
N PRO A 6 10.47 -41.33 4.93
CA PRO A 6 10.27 -40.03 5.59
C PRO A 6 11.49 -39.60 6.41
N LEU A 7 11.75 -38.29 6.45
CA LEU A 7 12.77 -37.69 7.31
C LEU A 7 12.21 -37.56 8.73
N GLN A 8 13.00 -37.95 9.73
CA GLN A 8 12.65 -37.84 11.15
C GLN A 8 13.20 -36.52 11.71
N LEU A 9 12.33 -35.67 12.25
CA LEU A 9 12.63 -34.29 12.67
C LEU A 9 12.18 -33.99 14.11
N GLY A 10 12.75 -32.92 14.68
CA GLY A 10 12.53 -32.50 16.06
C GLY A 10 13.23 -33.38 17.09
N ASN A 11 12.96 -33.12 18.37
CA ASN A 11 13.56 -33.86 19.49
C ASN A 11 13.34 -35.38 19.33
N ALA A 12 14.44 -36.13 19.36
CA ALA A 12 14.48 -37.60 19.17
C ALA A 12 13.81 -38.14 17.89
N GLY A 13 13.59 -37.30 16.86
CA GLY A 13 12.94 -37.72 15.61
C GLY A 13 11.45 -38.02 15.77
N GLN A 14 10.75 -37.23 16.60
CA GLN A 14 9.34 -37.43 16.93
C GLN A 14 8.34 -37.08 15.80
N TYR A 15 8.78 -36.40 14.74
CA TYR A 15 7.92 -36.00 13.60
C TYR A 15 8.45 -36.49 12.25
N GLU A 16 7.55 -36.85 11.34
CA GLU A 16 7.85 -37.42 10.03
C GLU A 16 7.52 -36.44 8.89
N LEU A 17 8.54 -36.07 8.10
CA LEU A 17 8.37 -35.31 6.86
C LEU A 17 8.47 -36.25 5.65
N SER A 18 7.35 -36.42 4.93
CA SER A 18 7.31 -37.19 3.68
C SER A 18 7.86 -36.38 2.50
N ARG A 19 8.15 -37.05 1.38
CA ARG A 19 8.60 -36.38 0.15
C ARG A 19 7.50 -35.52 -0.45
N GLU A 20 6.26 -36.01 -0.37
CA GLU A 20 5.05 -35.34 -0.85
C GLU A 20 4.78 -34.06 -0.06
N SER A 21 4.92 -34.10 1.27
CA SER A 21 4.82 -32.91 2.14
C SER A 21 5.93 -31.90 1.86
N LEU A 22 7.17 -32.34 1.60
CA LEU A 22 8.26 -31.43 1.22
C LEU A 22 8.01 -30.76 -0.14
N VAL A 23 7.54 -31.49 -1.14
CA VAL A 23 7.15 -30.92 -2.44
C VAL A 23 5.99 -29.93 -2.30
N HIS A 24 5.00 -30.25 -1.46
CA HIS A 24 3.91 -29.34 -1.10
C HIS A 24 4.44 -28.05 -0.43
N ILE A 25 5.41 -28.15 0.49
CA ILE A 25 6.04 -26.99 1.12
C ILE A 25 6.77 -26.14 0.07
N ILE A 26 7.61 -26.75 -0.76
CA ILE A 26 8.47 -26.02 -1.70
C ILE A 26 7.68 -25.48 -2.89
N SER A 27 7.19 -26.36 -3.77
CA SER A 27 6.54 -26.02 -5.03
C SER A 27 5.04 -25.72 -4.87
N GLY A 28 4.40 -26.29 -3.84
CA GLY A 28 2.96 -26.24 -3.68
C GLY A 28 2.19 -27.21 -4.57
N ASN A 29 0.90 -27.28 -4.29
CA ASN A 29 -0.05 -28.08 -5.04
C ASN A 29 -0.93 -27.16 -5.89
N THR A 30 -1.20 -27.57 -7.13
CA THR A 30 -2.15 -26.90 -8.02
C THR A 30 -3.45 -27.70 -8.19
N ALA A 31 -4.43 -27.10 -8.84
CA ALA A 31 -5.63 -27.73 -9.36
C ALA A 31 -6.07 -27.00 -10.65
N ILE A 32 -6.76 -27.70 -11.55
CA ILE A 32 -7.32 -27.09 -12.76
C ILE A 32 -8.75 -26.62 -12.45
N ARG A 33 -9.03 -25.33 -12.70
CA ARG A 33 -10.35 -24.72 -12.58
C ARG A 33 -10.90 -24.38 -13.97
N PRO A 34 -12.14 -24.78 -14.30
CA PRO A 34 -12.80 -24.28 -15.50
C PRO A 34 -13.24 -22.83 -15.30
N VAL A 35 -12.96 -21.96 -16.27
CA VAL A 35 -13.32 -20.55 -16.25
C VAL A 35 -14.13 -20.21 -17.49
N THR A 36 -15.24 -19.49 -17.32
CA THR A 36 -16.02 -18.96 -18.46
C THR A 36 -15.49 -17.58 -18.80
N THR A 37 -14.88 -17.44 -19.97
CA THR A 37 -14.49 -16.16 -20.57
C THR A 37 -15.56 -15.71 -21.56
N PRO A 38 -15.58 -14.43 -21.99
CA PRO A 38 -16.46 -13.97 -23.07
C PRO A 38 -16.28 -14.74 -24.38
N THR A 39 -15.10 -15.34 -24.59
CA THR A 39 -14.71 -16.11 -25.77
C THR A 39 -14.98 -17.62 -25.66
N GLY A 40 -15.42 -18.13 -24.50
CA GLY A 40 -15.74 -19.55 -24.32
C GLY A 40 -15.39 -20.11 -22.94
N LYS A 41 -15.20 -21.42 -22.85
CA LYS A 41 -14.67 -22.07 -21.64
C LYS A 41 -13.16 -22.26 -21.76
N SER A 42 -12.41 -21.74 -20.81
CA SER A 42 -10.98 -21.98 -20.64
C SER A 42 -10.71 -22.83 -19.39
N GLN A 43 -9.46 -23.25 -19.23
CA GLN A 43 -8.95 -23.89 -18.02
C GLN A 43 -7.83 -23.02 -17.45
N GLU A 44 -7.85 -22.83 -16.13
CA GLU A 44 -6.86 -22.05 -15.39
C GLU A 44 -6.25 -22.94 -14.30
N THR A 45 -4.93 -22.92 -14.16
CA THR A 45 -4.25 -23.59 -13.05
C THR A 45 -4.28 -22.69 -11.82
N VAL A 46 -4.63 -23.22 -10.64
CA VAL A 46 -4.74 -22.43 -9.40
C VAL A 46 -4.16 -23.18 -8.20
N LEU A 47 -3.72 -22.46 -7.17
CA LEU A 47 -3.16 -23.05 -5.95
C LEU A 47 -4.23 -23.79 -5.13
N SER A 48 -3.95 -25.05 -4.83
CA SER A 48 -4.75 -25.90 -3.93
C SER A 48 -4.13 -26.03 -2.53
N GLY A 49 -2.85 -25.69 -2.35
CA GLY A 49 -2.20 -25.53 -1.04
C GLY A 49 -0.68 -25.41 -1.16
N GLY A 50 0.01 -25.15 -0.05
CA GLY A 50 1.48 -25.11 -0.01
C GLY A 50 2.06 -23.89 -0.74
N LEU A 51 3.23 -24.06 -1.37
CA LEU A 51 4.04 -23.03 -2.05
C LEU A 51 4.62 -22.03 -1.05
N HIS A 52 5.81 -22.32 -0.53
CA HIS A 52 6.47 -21.51 0.51
C HIS A 52 7.94 -21.21 0.18
N THR A 53 8.32 -21.27 -1.09
CA THR A 53 9.62 -20.78 -1.59
C THR A 53 9.44 -19.77 -2.71
N TYR A 54 10.46 -18.93 -2.92
CA TYR A 54 10.46 -17.98 -4.03
C TYR A 54 10.52 -18.68 -5.39
N ASP A 55 11.31 -19.74 -5.53
CA ASP A 55 11.37 -20.52 -6.77
C ASP A 55 10.04 -21.20 -7.10
N GLY A 56 9.35 -21.76 -6.09
CA GLY A 56 7.99 -22.29 -6.25
C GLY A 56 7.01 -21.22 -6.71
N TRP A 57 7.13 -20.00 -6.17
CA TRP A 57 6.37 -18.84 -6.66
C TRP A 57 6.69 -18.51 -8.12
N LYS A 58 7.96 -18.40 -8.52
CA LYS A 58 8.35 -18.06 -9.91
C LYS A 58 7.90 -19.12 -10.91
N GLN A 59 7.98 -20.41 -10.55
CA GLN A 59 7.48 -21.52 -11.38
C GLN A 59 5.96 -21.46 -11.56
N PHE A 60 5.20 -21.18 -10.49
CA PHE A 60 3.75 -21.04 -10.57
C PHE A 60 3.34 -19.77 -11.35
N LEU A 61 4.02 -18.64 -11.12
CA LEU A 61 3.80 -17.37 -11.82
C LEU A 61 3.98 -17.48 -13.34
N ALA A 62 4.90 -18.34 -13.80
CA ALA A 62 5.09 -18.59 -15.24
C ALA A 62 3.86 -19.17 -15.96
N LEU A 63 2.88 -19.71 -15.21
CA LEU A 63 1.59 -20.16 -15.73
C LEU A 63 0.58 -19.01 -15.91
N HIS A 64 0.89 -17.81 -15.43
CA HIS A 64 0.01 -16.65 -15.37
C HIS A 64 0.68 -15.38 -15.93
N PRO A 65 1.01 -15.33 -17.24
CA PRO A 65 1.80 -14.24 -17.83
C PRO A 65 1.15 -12.86 -17.73
N ASN A 66 -0.17 -12.78 -17.52
CA ASN A 66 -0.91 -11.53 -17.37
C ASN A 66 -0.98 -11.03 -15.90
N VAL A 67 -0.38 -11.77 -14.95
CA VAL A 67 -0.23 -11.37 -13.55
C VAL A 67 1.19 -10.84 -13.35
N VAL A 68 1.36 -9.52 -13.37
CA VAL A 68 2.68 -8.86 -13.39
C VAL A 68 3.10 -8.33 -12.02
N HIS A 69 4.34 -7.86 -11.86
CA HIS A 69 4.73 -7.25 -10.59
C HIS A 69 3.93 -5.95 -10.34
N LEU A 70 3.67 -5.60 -9.08
CA LEU A 70 2.92 -4.39 -8.70
C LEU A 70 3.54 -3.12 -9.30
N MET A 71 4.87 -3.06 -9.44
CA MET A 71 5.60 -1.95 -10.06
C MET A 71 5.46 -1.87 -11.59
N GLU A 72 4.86 -2.88 -12.25
CA GLU A 72 4.62 -2.92 -13.70
C GLU A 72 3.13 -2.77 -14.03
N PHE A 73 2.25 -3.22 -13.12
CA PHE A 73 0.81 -3.30 -13.32
C PHE A 73 0.16 -2.02 -13.86
N ARG A 74 -0.56 -2.17 -14.97
CA ARG A 74 -1.41 -1.17 -15.63
C ARG A 74 -2.85 -1.68 -15.69
N LEU A 75 -3.79 -0.89 -15.15
CA LEU A 75 -5.21 -1.24 -15.15
C LEU A 75 -5.73 -1.31 -16.60
N GLY A 76 -6.47 -2.37 -16.93
CA GLY A 76 -6.99 -2.60 -18.28
C GLY A 76 -5.99 -3.19 -19.28
N ILE A 77 -4.73 -3.37 -18.89
CA ILE A 77 -3.71 -4.09 -19.68
C ILE A 77 -3.38 -5.43 -19.04
N ASN A 78 -3.16 -5.45 -17.72
CA ASN A 78 -2.85 -6.66 -16.96
C ASN A 78 -4.10 -7.19 -16.24
N GLU A 79 -4.16 -8.50 -16.01
CA GLU A 79 -5.29 -9.15 -15.32
C GLU A 79 -5.28 -8.87 -13.82
N ALA A 80 -4.10 -8.97 -13.22
CA ALA A 80 -3.87 -8.68 -11.80
C ALA A 80 -2.37 -8.42 -11.55
N TRP A 81 -2.00 -8.22 -10.29
CA TRP A 81 -0.62 -7.99 -9.91
C TRP A 81 -0.16 -8.87 -8.74
N TRP A 82 1.15 -8.97 -8.51
CA TRP A 82 1.72 -9.55 -7.30
C TRP A 82 2.81 -8.65 -6.71
N PHE A 83 3.10 -8.79 -5.42
CA PHE A 83 4.12 -8.00 -4.73
C PHE A 83 4.86 -8.87 -3.71
N ALA A 84 6.18 -8.74 -3.59
CA ALA A 84 6.97 -9.46 -2.60
C ALA A 84 7.87 -8.50 -1.81
N ARG A 85 7.77 -8.56 -0.48
CA ARG A 85 8.60 -7.79 0.46
C ARG A 85 9.43 -8.74 1.30
N GLU A 86 10.72 -8.46 1.41
CA GLU A 86 11.65 -9.18 2.28
C GLU A 86 11.64 -8.56 3.68
N LEU A 87 11.53 -9.40 4.70
CA LEU A 87 11.67 -9.03 6.12
C LEU A 87 13.15 -9.10 6.54
N GLN A 88 13.51 -8.53 7.69
CA GLN A 88 14.92 -8.42 8.10
C GLN A 88 15.60 -9.79 8.26
N ASN A 89 14.84 -10.79 8.72
CA ASN A 89 15.27 -12.19 8.83
C ASN A 89 15.20 -12.96 7.50
N GLY A 90 15.10 -12.26 6.37
CA GLY A 90 15.00 -12.81 5.02
C GLY A 90 13.63 -13.40 4.65
N VAL A 91 12.68 -13.53 5.59
CA VAL A 91 11.35 -14.10 5.30
C VAL A 91 10.62 -13.25 4.27
N ILE A 92 10.06 -13.88 3.23
CA ILE A 92 9.34 -13.14 2.17
C ILE A 92 7.85 -13.12 2.46
N THR A 93 7.27 -11.92 2.48
CA THR A 93 5.83 -11.70 2.47
C THR A 93 5.36 -11.46 1.03
N LEU A 94 4.63 -12.42 0.48
CA LEU A 94 4.12 -12.45 -0.89
C LEU A 94 2.64 -12.09 -0.92
N ARG A 95 2.26 -11.11 -1.74
CA ARG A 95 0.88 -10.72 -2.02
C ARG A 95 0.48 -11.19 -3.40
N ILE A 96 -0.55 -12.04 -3.49
CA ILE A 96 -1.01 -12.62 -4.76
C ILE A 96 -2.54 -12.58 -4.89
N PRO A 97 -3.09 -12.51 -6.12
CA PRO A 97 -4.53 -12.44 -6.37
C PRO A 97 -5.30 -13.61 -5.76
N ARG A 98 -6.43 -13.34 -5.09
CA ARG A 98 -7.32 -14.39 -4.55
C ARG A 98 -7.89 -15.30 -5.64
N CYS A 99 -8.01 -14.81 -6.87
CA CYS A 99 -8.43 -15.63 -8.01
C CYS A 99 -7.44 -16.77 -8.29
N MET A 100 -6.14 -16.63 -8.02
CA MET A 100 -5.14 -17.69 -8.24
C MET A 100 -5.25 -18.87 -7.26
N PHE A 101 -6.25 -18.91 -6.38
CA PHE A 101 -6.47 -19.98 -5.41
C PHE A 101 -7.76 -20.76 -5.67
N THR A 102 -7.79 -22.01 -5.24
CA THR A 102 -9.03 -22.74 -4.96
C THR A 102 -9.77 -22.10 -3.78
N LYS A 103 -11.10 -22.30 -3.68
CA LYS A 103 -11.91 -21.76 -2.57
C LYS A 103 -11.40 -22.19 -1.19
N THR A 104 -10.95 -23.44 -1.06
CA THR A 104 -10.41 -23.99 0.20
C THR A 104 -9.06 -23.38 0.56
N ALA A 105 -8.12 -23.33 -0.39
CA ALA A 105 -6.80 -22.72 -0.14
C ALA A 105 -6.91 -21.23 0.20
N ALA A 106 -7.81 -20.50 -0.50
CA ALA A 106 -8.12 -19.12 -0.18
C ALA A 106 -8.64 -18.98 1.27
N ALA A 107 -9.60 -19.80 1.68
CA ALA A 107 -10.19 -19.72 3.02
C ALA A 107 -9.17 -20.00 4.15
N ILE A 108 -8.25 -20.94 3.95
CA ILE A 108 -7.16 -21.22 4.91
C ILE A 108 -6.19 -20.03 4.98
N THR A 109 -5.83 -19.47 3.82
CA THR A 109 -4.90 -18.33 3.71
C THR A 109 -5.49 -17.04 4.30
N GLN A 110 -6.81 -16.91 4.37
CA GLN A 110 -7.51 -15.77 4.99
C GLN A 110 -7.43 -15.75 6.54
N GLN A 111 -7.01 -16.83 7.20
CA GLN A 111 -7.04 -16.92 8.68
C GLN A 111 -5.86 -16.26 9.42
N PRO A 112 -5.45 -15.04 9.02
CA PRO A 112 -5.16 -14.00 10.01
C PRO A 112 -6.00 -12.72 9.86
N ASP A 113 -6.81 -12.57 8.80
CA ASP A 113 -7.65 -11.39 8.55
C ASP A 113 -9.08 -11.80 8.11
N ASN A 114 -9.98 -11.88 9.09
CA ASN A 114 -11.38 -12.26 8.87
C ASN A 114 -12.22 -11.16 8.19
N TYR A 115 -11.72 -9.94 8.07
CA TYR A 115 -12.44 -8.80 7.48
C TYR A 115 -11.96 -8.48 6.06
N TYR A 116 -11.09 -9.32 5.53
CA TYR A 116 -10.34 -9.13 4.31
C TYR A 116 -11.20 -9.01 3.03
N LYS A 117 -11.02 -7.89 2.29
CA LYS A 117 -11.81 -7.58 1.08
C LYS A 117 -11.05 -7.10 -0.16
N SER A 118 -9.72 -7.01 -0.16
CA SER A 118 -8.99 -6.34 -1.26
C SER A 118 -8.89 -7.15 -2.57
N GLY A 119 -9.31 -8.42 -2.58
CA GLY A 119 -9.19 -9.31 -3.75
C GLY A 119 -7.83 -10.00 -3.92
N TYR A 120 -6.85 -9.71 -3.07
CA TYR A 120 -5.55 -10.39 -3.02
C TYR A 120 -5.51 -11.34 -1.82
N LEU A 121 -4.38 -11.98 -1.51
CA LEU A 121 -4.13 -12.77 -0.31
C LEU A 121 -2.63 -12.70 0.01
N TRP A 122 -2.30 -12.75 1.30
CA TRP A 122 -0.90 -12.78 1.75
C TRP A 122 -0.44 -14.24 1.93
N LYS A 123 0.79 -14.58 1.51
CA LYS A 123 1.52 -15.82 1.82
C LYS A 123 2.92 -15.49 2.35
N THR A 124 3.44 -16.32 3.25
CA THR A 124 4.84 -16.28 3.69
C THR A 124 5.65 -17.35 2.95
N LEU A 125 6.87 -16.99 2.55
CA LEU A 125 7.86 -17.88 1.94
C LEU A 125 9.15 -17.84 2.78
N PHE A 126 9.89 -18.95 2.77
CA PHE A 126 11.27 -18.99 3.26
C PHE A 126 12.17 -18.01 2.50
N PRO A 127 13.30 -17.57 3.08
CA PRO A 127 14.22 -16.63 2.43
C PRO A 127 14.69 -17.12 1.06
N VAL A 128 14.93 -16.19 0.14
CA VAL A 128 15.32 -16.51 -1.26
C VAL A 128 16.64 -17.31 -1.31
N THR A 129 17.49 -17.15 -0.31
CA THR A 129 18.77 -17.88 -0.16
C THR A 129 18.64 -19.30 0.36
N TYR A 130 17.46 -19.73 0.84
CA TYR A 130 17.28 -21.05 1.45
C TYR A 130 17.12 -22.15 0.39
N THR A 131 18.03 -23.12 0.43
CA THR A 131 17.90 -24.37 -0.33
C THR A 131 16.91 -25.34 0.33
N GLU A 132 16.57 -26.44 -0.37
CA GLU A 132 15.79 -27.55 0.21
C GLU A 132 16.36 -28.04 1.55
N ASP A 133 17.70 -28.13 1.67
CA ASP A 133 18.37 -28.55 2.91
C ASP A 133 18.15 -27.54 4.03
N ASN A 134 18.31 -26.23 3.74
CA ASN A 134 18.10 -25.18 4.74
C ASN A 134 16.65 -25.11 5.25
N ILE A 135 15.68 -25.42 4.39
CA ILE A 135 14.26 -25.49 4.77
C ILE A 135 14.02 -26.67 5.72
N ILE A 136 14.60 -27.85 5.42
CA ILE A 136 14.48 -29.04 6.27
C ILE A 136 15.15 -28.79 7.63
N ASP A 137 16.36 -28.23 7.64
CA ASP A 137 17.10 -27.90 8.85
C ASP A 137 16.33 -26.92 9.72
N ALA A 138 15.78 -25.85 9.13
CA ALA A 138 14.99 -24.85 9.86
C ALA A 138 13.70 -25.47 10.45
N ILE A 139 13.01 -26.36 9.73
CA ILE A 139 11.86 -27.10 10.27
C ILE A 139 12.30 -27.99 11.44
N GLY A 140 13.45 -28.67 11.34
CA GLY A 140 14.02 -29.50 12.42
C GLY A 140 14.38 -28.68 13.67
N GLU A 141 14.98 -27.51 13.50
CA GLU A 141 15.29 -26.56 14.57
C GLU A 141 14.02 -26.04 15.25
N ALA A 142 13.01 -25.61 14.47
CA ALA A 142 11.74 -25.16 15.02
C ALA A 142 10.99 -26.25 15.81
N LEU A 143 11.01 -27.50 15.34
CA LEU A 143 10.42 -28.65 16.06
C LEU A 143 11.24 -29.09 17.30
N THR A 144 12.45 -28.56 17.45
CA THR A 144 13.28 -28.69 18.65
C THR A 144 12.97 -27.56 19.64
N ASN A 145 12.78 -26.34 19.12
CA ASN A 145 12.52 -25.09 19.85
C ASN A 145 11.05 -24.67 19.78
N LEU A 146 10.14 -25.55 20.22
CA LEU A 146 8.70 -25.31 20.19
C LEU A 146 8.24 -24.27 21.23
N ASP A 147 7.43 -23.32 20.77
CA ASP A 147 6.61 -22.45 21.60
C ASP A 147 5.44 -23.26 22.17
N ARG A 148 5.46 -23.53 23.47
CA ARG A 148 4.44 -24.38 24.13
C ARG A 148 3.14 -23.64 24.43
N GLU A 149 3.12 -22.32 24.36
CA GLU A 149 1.92 -21.51 24.62
C GLU A 149 1.12 -21.31 23.33
N LEU A 150 1.81 -21.15 22.19
CA LEU A 150 1.18 -21.02 20.88
C LEU A 150 0.85 -22.35 20.19
N SER A 151 1.49 -23.46 20.57
CA SER A 151 1.31 -24.77 19.91
C SER A 151 0.11 -25.58 20.43
N ASP A 152 -0.61 -26.24 19.52
CA ASP A 152 -1.60 -27.27 19.84
C ASP A 152 -0.94 -28.47 20.56
N ALA A 153 -1.57 -28.96 21.62
CA ALA A 153 -1.26 -30.27 22.18
C ALA A 153 -1.82 -31.39 21.29
N ILE A 154 -0.95 -32.05 20.51
CA ILE A 154 -1.32 -33.17 19.64
C ILE A 154 -1.66 -34.40 20.49
N ARG A 155 -2.80 -35.04 20.23
CA ARG A 155 -3.28 -36.23 20.96
C ARG A 155 -3.93 -37.24 20.01
N PRO A 156 -4.00 -38.54 20.35
CA PRO A 156 -4.66 -39.53 19.49
C PRO A 156 -6.11 -39.18 19.13
N GLU A 157 -6.85 -38.57 20.05
CA GLU A 157 -8.24 -38.13 19.86
C GLU A 157 -8.39 -36.81 19.08
N LYS A 158 -7.32 -36.01 18.99
CA LYS A 158 -7.23 -34.78 18.17
C LYS A 158 -5.88 -34.78 17.45
N PRO A 159 -5.72 -35.58 16.38
CA PRO A 159 -4.44 -35.75 15.71
C PRO A 159 -4.05 -34.53 14.88
N ASP A 160 -5.03 -33.75 14.38
CA ASP A 160 -4.79 -32.52 13.64
C ASP A 160 -4.44 -31.37 14.59
N GLY A 161 -3.33 -30.68 14.32
CA GLY A 161 -2.92 -29.51 15.09
C GLY A 161 -1.85 -28.65 14.41
N VAL A 162 -1.62 -27.49 15.01
CA VAL A 162 -0.64 -26.49 14.57
C VAL A 162 0.42 -26.31 15.65
N LEU A 163 1.68 -26.45 15.27
CA LEU A 163 2.84 -26.19 16.11
C LEU A 163 3.51 -24.88 15.67
N TYR A 164 4.05 -24.14 16.62
CA TYR A 164 4.91 -22.99 16.38
C TYR A 164 6.25 -23.22 17.07
N GLY A 165 7.35 -22.90 16.39
CA GLY A 165 8.69 -23.00 16.94
C GLY A 165 9.66 -22.10 16.20
N TYR A 166 10.88 -21.98 16.72
CA TYR A 166 11.85 -20.98 16.24
C TYR A 166 13.11 -21.62 15.64
N ALA A 167 13.57 -21.03 14.54
CA ALA A 167 14.76 -21.41 13.81
C ALA A 167 15.70 -20.20 13.61
N ALA A 168 16.95 -20.47 13.22
CA ALA A 168 18.03 -19.48 13.07
C ALA A 168 18.26 -18.62 14.32
N LEU A 169 18.17 -19.24 15.51
CA LEU A 169 18.23 -18.56 16.82
C LEU A 169 19.60 -17.98 17.21
N ASN A 170 20.64 -18.20 16.41
CA ASN A 170 22.00 -17.73 16.69
C ASN A 170 22.17 -16.21 16.60
N ASP A 171 21.28 -15.52 15.88
CA ASP A 171 21.19 -14.05 15.82
C ASP A 171 19.72 -13.64 15.92
N LEU A 172 19.43 -12.65 16.78
CA LEU A 172 18.09 -12.10 16.99
C LEU A 172 17.49 -11.52 15.70
N PHE A 173 18.32 -11.02 14.77
CA PHE A 173 17.87 -10.47 13.50
C PHE A 173 17.64 -11.52 12.41
N THR A 174 18.17 -12.74 12.56
CA THR A 174 17.89 -13.87 11.65
C THR A 174 16.83 -14.82 12.20
N ALA A 175 16.51 -14.73 13.49
CA ALA A 175 15.52 -15.58 14.14
C ALA A 175 14.19 -15.57 13.39
N MET A 176 13.67 -16.76 13.10
CA MET A 176 12.46 -16.97 12.30
C MET A 176 11.53 -17.91 13.06
N ARG A 177 10.27 -17.49 13.27
CA ARG A 177 9.24 -18.41 13.78
C ARG A 177 8.60 -19.16 12.62
N ILE A 178 8.54 -20.48 12.71
CA ILE A 178 7.94 -21.38 11.72
C ILE A 178 6.63 -21.92 12.30
N ARG A 179 5.60 -21.96 11.46
CA ARG A 179 4.34 -22.68 11.70
C ARG A 179 4.43 -24.04 11.02
N VAL A 180 4.22 -25.11 11.77
CA VAL A 180 4.18 -26.49 11.27
C VAL A 180 2.76 -27.05 11.45
N GLN A 181 2.18 -27.59 10.40
CA GLN A 181 0.88 -28.25 10.40
C GLN A 181 1.09 -29.76 10.43
N VAL A 182 0.48 -30.44 11.40
CA VAL A 182 0.70 -31.89 11.63
C VAL A 182 -0.61 -32.66 11.74
N ARG A 183 -0.53 -33.96 11.44
CA ARG A 183 -1.54 -34.98 11.76
C ARG A 183 -0.85 -36.13 12.50
N GLY A 184 -1.02 -36.19 13.82
CA GLY A 184 -0.24 -37.09 14.67
C GLY A 184 1.24 -36.72 14.62
N ASN A 185 2.09 -37.66 14.22
CA ASN A 185 3.52 -37.41 13.98
C ASN A 185 3.81 -36.87 12.56
N GLN A 186 2.86 -36.91 11.61
CA GLN A 186 3.12 -36.58 10.21
C GLN A 186 3.06 -35.07 9.96
N ILE A 187 4.12 -34.51 9.39
CA ILE A 187 4.16 -33.11 8.93
C ILE A 187 3.44 -33.02 7.59
N LEU A 188 2.39 -32.20 7.54
CA LEU A 188 1.59 -31.95 6.33
C LEU A 188 2.08 -30.71 5.57
N SER A 189 2.50 -29.68 6.31
CA SER A 189 3.02 -28.43 5.76
C SER A 189 3.84 -27.70 6.82
N ALA A 190 4.78 -26.85 6.39
CA ALA A 190 5.58 -26.00 7.27
C ALA A 190 6.01 -24.74 6.52
N PHE A 191 5.94 -23.58 7.19
CA PHE A 191 6.26 -22.29 6.57
C PHE A 191 6.55 -21.21 7.63
N PRO A 192 7.28 -20.14 7.30
CA PRO A 192 7.48 -19.02 8.23
C PRO A 192 6.12 -18.44 8.67
N ALA A 193 5.91 -18.23 9.96
CA ALA A 193 4.68 -17.67 10.50
C ALA A 193 4.47 -16.19 10.05
N TRP A 194 3.26 -15.67 10.22
CA TRP A 194 2.90 -14.29 9.86
C TRP A 194 3.58 -13.25 10.75
N ASP A 195 3.45 -13.48 12.04
CA ASP A 195 3.97 -12.69 13.14
C ASP A 195 5.40 -13.16 13.49
N GLN A 196 6.35 -12.77 12.63
CA GLN A 196 7.78 -13.01 12.83
C GLN A 196 8.32 -12.28 14.08
N PRO A 197 9.28 -12.88 14.81
CA PRO A 197 9.84 -12.28 16.01
C PRO A 197 10.78 -11.12 15.65
N LEU A 198 10.76 -10.06 16.48
CA LEU A 198 11.77 -8.99 16.56
C LEU A 198 12.35 -8.48 15.22
N THR A 199 11.53 -8.38 14.17
CA THR A 199 11.97 -7.78 12.91
C THR A 199 12.18 -6.27 13.11
N GLY A 200 13.43 -5.86 13.26
CA GLY A 200 13.90 -4.47 13.36
C GLY A 200 13.87 -3.70 12.03
N ASN A 201 13.22 -4.24 10.99
CA ASN A 201 12.70 -3.41 9.91
C ASN A 201 11.69 -2.39 10.47
N ASN A 202 11.45 -1.29 9.75
CA ASN A 202 10.31 -0.38 9.97
C ASN A 202 8.90 -1.04 9.78
N GLY A 203 8.81 -2.37 9.84
CA GLY A 203 7.57 -3.16 9.81
C GLY A 203 7.25 -3.72 11.19
N LYS A 204 6.00 -3.51 11.62
CA LYS A 204 5.42 -4.03 12.86
C LYS A 204 5.41 -5.58 12.81
N PRO A 205 5.28 -6.31 13.93
CA PRO A 205 4.60 -7.61 13.88
C PRO A 205 3.29 -7.42 13.10
N TYR A 206 2.93 -8.37 12.23
CA TYR A 206 2.04 -8.15 11.08
C TYR A 206 0.65 -7.60 11.47
N SER A 207 0.54 -6.28 11.62
CA SER A 207 -0.62 -5.65 12.23
C SER A 207 -1.78 -5.58 11.24
N HIS A 208 -2.99 -5.31 11.73
CA HIS A 208 -4.15 -5.07 10.86
C HIS A 208 -3.89 -3.93 9.84
N LEU A 209 -3.06 -2.94 10.20
CA LEU A 209 -2.59 -1.93 9.26
C LEU A 209 -1.77 -2.52 8.11
N HIS A 210 -0.98 -3.58 8.33
CA HIS A 210 -0.23 -4.29 7.28
C HIS A 210 -1.13 -5.23 6.45
N SER A 211 -2.19 -5.80 7.02
CA SER A 211 -3.12 -6.65 6.26
C SER A 211 -3.95 -5.83 5.26
N ILE A 212 -4.33 -4.60 5.66
CA ILE A 212 -5.08 -3.65 4.83
C ILE A 212 -4.18 -2.78 3.93
N SER A 213 -2.96 -2.43 4.34
CA SER A 213 -2.06 -1.59 3.55
C SER A 213 -1.22 -2.36 2.53
N PHE A 214 -0.81 -1.68 1.47
CA PHE A 214 0.11 -2.20 0.46
C PHE A 214 1.43 -1.44 0.58
N MET A 215 2.09 -1.59 1.72
CA MET A 215 3.30 -0.83 2.05
C MET A 215 4.46 -1.28 1.17
N ILE A 216 4.74 -0.51 0.13
CA ILE A 216 5.96 -0.62 -0.66
C ILE A 216 7.08 -0.03 0.19
N ALA A 217 7.81 -0.91 0.86
CA ALA A 217 9.06 -0.59 1.54
C ALA A 217 10.24 -0.86 0.59
N GLU A 218 11.40 -0.25 0.82
CA GLU A 218 12.59 -0.45 -0.03
C GLU A 218 13.16 -1.89 0.03
N SER A 219 12.78 -2.67 1.05
CA SER A 219 13.14 -4.10 1.19
C SER A 219 12.23 -4.99 0.31
N VAL A 220 12.48 -4.99 -1.00
CA VAL A 220 11.64 -5.65 -2.01
C VAL A 220 12.43 -6.56 -2.95
N VAL A 221 12.03 -7.82 -3.01
CA VAL A 221 12.65 -8.86 -3.86
C VAL A 221 12.47 -8.50 -5.33
N ASP A 222 13.54 -8.60 -6.13
CA ASP A 222 13.56 -8.34 -7.57
C ASP A 222 13.08 -6.95 -8.03
N CYS A 223 12.79 -5.98 -7.16
CA CYS A 223 12.18 -4.70 -7.55
C CYS A 223 13.03 -3.89 -8.54
N ALA A 224 14.36 -3.98 -8.47
CA ALA A 224 15.26 -3.37 -9.46
C ALA A 224 15.05 -3.93 -10.89
N SER A 225 14.61 -5.18 -11.01
CA SER A 225 14.31 -5.86 -12.27
C SER A 225 12.95 -5.46 -12.87
N PHE A 226 12.02 -4.98 -12.04
CA PHE A 226 10.65 -4.61 -12.42
C PHE A 226 10.48 -3.09 -12.59
N ARG A 227 11.47 -2.42 -13.21
CA ARG A 227 11.44 -0.99 -13.56
C ARG A 227 11.33 -0.69 -15.08
N PRO A 228 10.63 -1.47 -15.93
CA PRO A 228 10.55 -1.15 -17.35
C PRO A 228 9.72 0.13 -17.60
N GLU A 229 10.46 1.21 -17.88
CA GLU A 229 10.03 2.45 -18.54
C GLU A 229 8.73 3.07 -18.00
N TYR A 230 8.87 4.08 -17.12
CA TYR A 230 7.78 4.98 -16.75
C TYR A 230 7.48 5.94 -17.93
N GLY A 231 6.92 5.39 -19.01
CA GLY A 231 6.54 6.14 -20.20
C GLY A 231 7.69 6.89 -20.87
N PRO A 232 7.38 7.90 -21.72
CA PRO A 232 8.39 8.70 -22.41
C PRO A 232 9.23 9.58 -21.46
N VAL A 233 8.76 9.80 -20.24
CA VAL A 233 9.44 10.62 -19.22
C VAL A 233 10.63 9.89 -18.58
N PHE A 234 10.65 8.55 -18.55
CA PHE A 234 11.77 7.75 -18.05
C PHE A 234 12.19 6.64 -19.03
N GLN A 235 12.82 7.05 -20.14
CA GLN A 235 13.42 6.11 -21.09
C GLN A 235 14.81 5.69 -20.61
N GLY A 236 15.08 4.37 -20.57
CA GLY A 236 16.41 3.83 -20.21
C GLY A 236 16.95 4.29 -18.84
N ASN A 237 16.09 4.39 -17.81
CA ASN A 237 16.40 4.93 -16.48
C ASN A 237 16.91 6.39 -16.47
N ARG A 238 16.68 7.18 -17.52
CA ARG A 238 16.99 8.62 -17.56
C ARG A 238 15.71 9.44 -17.59
N PHE A 239 15.63 10.44 -16.73
CA PHE A 239 14.54 11.40 -16.73
C PHE A 239 14.64 12.34 -17.93
N ASN A 240 13.53 12.52 -18.65
CA ASN A 240 13.43 13.40 -19.81
C ASN A 240 12.54 14.62 -19.49
N VAL A 241 13.19 15.77 -19.27
CA VAL A 241 12.55 17.07 -19.00
C VAL A 241 11.60 17.48 -20.12
N GLU A 242 12.03 17.33 -21.39
CA GLU A 242 11.24 17.71 -22.56
C GLU A 242 9.98 16.86 -22.66
N ALA A 243 10.08 15.56 -22.39
CA ALA A 243 8.92 14.65 -22.38
C ALA A 243 7.92 15.01 -21.28
N LEU A 244 8.38 15.36 -20.06
CA LEU A 244 7.48 15.83 -19.00
C LEU A 244 6.79 17.14 -19.39
N LEU A 245 7.53 18.11 -19.93
CA LEU A 245 6.95 19.39 -20.36
C LEU A 245 6.02 19.23 -21.57
N ALA A 246 6.26 18.25 -22.44
CA ALA A 246 5.37 17.92 -23.56
C ALA A 246 4.07 17.26 -23.09
N SER A 247 4.11 16.36 -22.11
CA SER A 247 2.90 15.69 -21.59
C SER A 247 2.10 16.56 -20.61
N THR A 248 2.74 17.49 -19.90
CA THR A 248 2.07 18.36 -18.92
C THR A 248 1.12 19.36 -19.61
N PRO A 249 -0.18 19.42 -19.22
CA PRO A 249 -1.15 20.37 -19.76
C PRO A 249 -0.70 21.84 -19.70
N GLN A 250 -1.10 22.63 -20.69
CA GLN A 250 -0.61 24.01 -20.82
C GLN A 250 -0.99 24.90 -19.64
N PHE A 251 -2.23 24.78 -19.11
CA PHE A 251 -2.71 25.57 -17.98
C PHE A 251 -1.87 25.35 -16.71
N ILE A 252 -1.35 24.13 -16.52
CA ILE A 252 -0.44 23.79 -15.42
C ILE A 252 0.92 24.45 -15.61
N LYS A 253 1.51 24.34 -16.81
CA LYS A 253 2.82 24.95 -17.10
C LYS A 253 2.81 26.46 -16.90
N SER A 254 1.74 27.14 -17.34
CA SER A 254 1.62 28.60 -17.27
C SER A 254 1.09 29.16 -15.94
N ARG A 255 0.76 28.33 -14.93
CA ARG A 255 0.18 28.85 -13.68
C ARG A 255 1.20 29.67 -12.88
N SER A 256 0.74 30.78 -12.30
CA SER A 256 1.55 31.60 -11.40
C SER A 256 1.59 30.99 -9.99
N ARG A 257 2.74 31.05 -9.32
CA ARG A 257 2.94 30.58 -7.94
C ARG A 257 3.31 31.73 -7.02
N ASN A 258 2.35 32.26 -6.27
CA ASN A 258 2.64 33.21 -5.19
C ASN A 258 2.74 32.49 -3.84
N LEU A 259 3.93 31.97 -3.53
CA LEU A 259 4.21 31.27 -2.26
C LEU A 259 4.21 32.18 -1.02
N THR A 260 4.10 33.50 -1.16
CA THR A 260 4.05 34.45 -0.02
C THR A 260 2.63 34.71 0.50
N SER A 261 1.60 34.29 -0.24
CA SER A 261 0.20 34.36 0.21
C SER A 261 -0.19 33.18 1.11
N SER A 262 -1.19 33.38 1.97
CA SER A 262 -1.78 32.30 2.77
C SER A 262 -2.30 31.16 1.91
N VAL A 263 -2.44 29.97 2.50
CA VAL A 263 -2.89 28.76 1.80
C VAL A 263 -4.28 28.99 1.17
N ASP A 264 -5.20 29.63 1.88
CA ASP A 264 -6.56 29.89 1.38
C ASP A 264 -6.60 30.86 0.21
N LEU A 265 -5.83 31.96 0.26
CA LEU A 265 -5.73 32.91 -0.85
C LEU A 265 -5.13 32.25 -2.09
N ARG A 266 -4.13 31.37 -1.91
CA ARG A 266 -3.58 30.56 -3.01
C ARG A 266 -4.62 29.60 -3.57
N ASN A 267 -5.37 28.91 -2.71
CA ASN A 267 -6.39 27.96 -3.12
C ASN A 267 -7.57 28.64 -3.84
N ALA A 268 -7.99 29.83 -3.41
CA ALA A 268 -8.99 30.64 -4.09
C ALA A 268 -8.53 31.06 -5.50
N ALA A 269 -7.37 31.71 -5.62
CA ALA A 269 -6.82 32.14 -6.90
C ALA A 269 -6.54 30.96 -7.87
N ARG A 270 -6.14 29.79 -7.33
CA ARG A 270 -6.03 28.54 -8.10
C ARG A 270 -7.39 28.12 -8.64
N SER A 271 -8.42 28.12 -7.81
CA SER A 271 -9.78 27.72 -8.20
C SER A 271 -10.36 28.63 -9.29
N GLU A 272 -10.16 29.94 -9.18
CA GLU A 272 -10.54 30.91 -10.23
C GLU A 272 -9.82 30.63 -11.57
N THR A 273 -8.51 30.34 -11.51
CA THR A 273 -7.70 30.02 -12.70
C THR A 273 -8.16 28.74 -13.38
N LEU A 274 -8.45 27.69 -12.61
CA LEU A 274 -8.95 26.41 -13.13
C LEU A 274 -10.36 26.55 -13.69
N MET A 275 -11.23 27.34 -13.04
CA MET A 275 -12.59 27.62 -13.50
C MET A 275 -12.58 28.32 -14.85
N HIS A 276 -11.79 29.39 -14.98
CA HIS A 276 -11.62 30.11 -16.24
C HIS A 276 -11.11 29.19 -17.35
N TYR A 277 -10.17 28.28 -17.06
CA TYR A 277 -9.74 27.29 -18.06
C TYR A 277 -10.87 26.32 -18.45
N ALA A 278 -11.57 25.75 -17.47
CA ALA A 278 -12.65 24.79 -17.68
C ALA A 278 -13.88 25.38 -18.40
N GLU A 279 -14.13 26.69 -18.26
CA GLU A 279 -15.15 27.42 -19.00
C GLU A 279 -14.91 27.42 -20.52
N PHE A 280 -13.64 27.44 -20.96
CA PHE A 280 -13.26 27.47 -22.38
C PHE A 280 -12.67 26.15 -22.91
N ALA A 281 -12.48 25.14 -22.07
CA ALA A 281 -11.91 23.85 -22.45
C ALA A 281 -12.74 23.15 -23.55
N THR A 282 -12.05 22.69 -24.60
CA THR A 282 -12.61 21.90 -25.70
C THR A 282 -12.51 20.39 -25.41
N SER A 283 -13.17 19.55 -26.23
CA SER A 283 -13.00 18.10 -26.11
C SER A 283 -11.53 17.67 -26.21
N ALA A 284 -10.75 18.31 -27.09
CA ALA A 284 -9.33 17.98 -27.27
C ALA A 284 -8.49 18.33 -26.03
N ASP A 285 -8.82 19.41 -25.33
CA ASP A 285 -8.18 19.77 -24.06
C ASP A 285 -8.45 18.73 -22.96
N LEU A 286 -9.70 18.25 -22.89
CA LEU A 286 -10.11 17.19 -21.96
C LEU A 286 -9.47 15.84 -22.32
N ASP A 287 -9.32 15.54 -23.62
CA ASP A 287 -8.60 14.37 -24.11
C ASP A 287 -7.12 14.44 -23.68
N LEU A 288 -6.45 15.59 -23.82
CA LEU A 288 -5.07 15.80 -23.37
C LEU A 288 -4.93 15.62 -21.84
N ILE A 289 -5.88 16.13 -21.05
CA ILE A 289 -5.91 15.90 -19.60
C ILE A 289 -6.05 14.41 -19.27
N GLU A 290 -6.94 13.68 -19.95
CA GLU A 290 -7.08 12.24 -19.72
C GLU A 290 -5.84 11.45 -20.11
N HIS A 291 -5.13 11.84 -21.18
CA HIS A 291 -3.85 11.23 -21.56
C HIS A 291 -2.78 11.50 -20.49
N TYR A 292 -2.68 12.73 -19.97
CA TYR A 292 -1.77 13.05 -18.85
C TYR A 292 -2.08 12.24 -17.59
N LEU A 293 -3.37 12.10 -17.24
CA LEU A 293 -3.84 11.28 -16.11
C LEU A 293 -3.76 9.76 -16.36
N ALA A 294 -3.53 9.33 -17.61
CA ALA A 294 -3.28 7.93 -17.96
C ALA A 294 -1.78 7.61 -18.08
N ASP A 295 -0.92 8.62 -18.27
CA ASP A 295 0.52 8.42 -18.42
C ASP A 295 1.13 7.82 -17.16
N TYR A 296 2.04 6.87 -17.36
CA TYR A 296 2.54 6.00 -16.29
C TYR A 296 3.26 6.75 -15.15
N PRO A 297 4.12 7.76 -15.42
CA PRO A 297 4.70 8.62 -14.37
C PRO A 297 3.66 9.20 -13.42
N CYS A 298 2.56 9.72 -13.97
CA CYS A 298 1.51 10.41 -13.23
C CYS A 298 0.61 9.39 -12.51
N ALA A 299 0.17 8.37 -13.24
CA ALA A 299 -0.86 7.46 -12.76
C ALA A 299 -0.33 6.31 -11.89
N LYS A 300 0.98 6.05 -11.89
CA LYS A 300 1.59 4.95 -11.13
C LYS A 300 2.24 5.40 -9.83
N ASP A 301 3.27 6.22 -9.90
CA ASP A 301 4.08 6.61 -8.74
C ASP A 301 4.47 8.10 -8.83
N PRO A 302 3.48 9.00 -8.72
CA PRO A 302 3.70 10.43 -8.90
C PRO A 302 4.69 11.01 -7.89
N PHE A 303 4.78 10.39 -6.70
CA PHE A 303 5.73 10.78 -5.66
C PHE A 303 7.16 10.39 -5.99
N PHE A 304 7.42 9.18 -6.50
CA PHE A 304 8.78 8.81 -6.96
C PHE A 304 9.24 9.73 -8.08
N VAL A 305 8.35 10.09 -9.02
CA VAL A 305 8.64 11.04 -10.10
C VAL A 305 8.97 12.42 -9.53
N GLN A 306 8.11 12.98 -8.67
CA GLN A 306 8.31 14.29 -8.05
C GLN A 306 9.59 14.32 -7.20
N SER A 307 9.85 13.31 -6.36
CA SER A 307 11.07 13.16 -5.57
C SER A 307 12.32 13.03 -6.44
N GLY A 308 12.25 12.26 -7.52
CA GLY A 308 13.32 12.14 -8.51
C GLY A 308 13.65 13.47 -9.19
N ILE A 309 12.65 14.30 -9.50
CA ILE A 309 12.86 15.62 -10.08
C ILE A 309 13.53 16.56 -9.07
N TYR A 310 13.01 16.67 -7.84
CA TYR A 310 13.60 17.50 -6.78
C TYR A 310 15.06 17.08 -6.47
N ARG A 311 15.35 15.78 -6.38
CA ARG A 311 16.69 15.27 -6.06
C ARG A 311 17.75 15.51 -7.14
N ASN A 312 17.35 15.59 -8.42
CA ASN A 312 18.30 15.60 -9.54
C ASN A 312 18.28 16.90 -10.37
N LEU A 313 17.28 17.77 -10.20
CA LEU A 313 17.07 18.95 -11.05
C LEU A 313 16.76 20.22 -10.27
N ILE A 314 17.14 20.32 -8.98
CA ILE A 314 16.73 21.44 -8.13
C ILE A 314 17.14 22.81 -8.69
N ASP A 315 18.36 22.94 -9.21
CA ASP A 315 18.85 24.18 -9.84
C ASP A 315 18.02 24.59 -11.06
N ALA A 316 17.49 23.62 -11.82
CA ALA A 316 16.66 23.87 -12.99
C ALA A 316 15.22 24.20 -12.61
N ILE A 317 14.69 23.60 -11.53
CA ILE A 317 13.38 23.92 -10.95
C ILE A 317 13.34 25.38 -10.48
N ASP A 318 14.39 25.86 -9.80
CA ASP A 318 14.47 27.24 -9.31
C ASP A 318 14.64 28.26 -10.46
N GLN A 319 15.12 27.84 -11.64
CA GLN A 319 15.30 28.70 -12.81
C GLN A 319 14.11 28.71 -13.78
N TRP A 320 13.38 27.60 -13.92
CA TRP A 320 12.36 27.40 -14.96
C TRP A 320 10.96 27.18 -14.33
N PRO A 321 10.09 28.21 -14.31
CA PRO A 321 8.75 28.13 -13.71
C PRO A 321 7.87 27.01 -14.30
N GLU A 322 7.96 26.73 -15.61
CA GLU A 322 7.23 25.63 -16.24
C GLU A 322 7.67 24.26 -15.70
N LEU A 323 8.96 24.09 -15.38
CA LEU A 323 9.51 22.85 -14.79
C LEU A 323 9.13 22.73 -13.32
N LEU A 324 9.18 23.81 -12.55
CA LEU A 324 8.64 23.86 -11.18
C LEU A 324 7.16 23.48 -11.18
N ASN A 325 6.39 23.94 -12.17
CA ASN A 325 4.99 23.61 -12.31
C ASN A 325 4.79 22.13 -12.71
N ALA A 326 5.52 21.63 -13.68
CA ALA A 326 5.41 20.24 -14.12
C ALA A 326 5.85 19.23 -13.04
N SER A 327 6.77 19.60 -12.15
CA SER A 327 7.28 18.72 -11.08
C SER A 327 6.31 18.48 -9.91
N GLN A 328 5.24 19.26 -9.77
CA GLN A 328 4.24 19.07 -8.69
C GLN A 328 3.21 17.99 -9.05
N VAL A 329 3.65 16.79 -9.40
CA VAL A 329 2.84 15.77 -10.08
C VAL A 329 1.52 15.48 -9.36
N THR A 330 1.51 15.34 -8.03
CA THR A 330 0.26 15.05 -7.28
C THR A 330 -0.70 16.24 -7.25
N GLU A 331 -0.20 17.48 -7.20
CA GLU A 331 -1.05 18.68 -7.32
C GLU A 331 -1.64 18.78 -8.73
N ASN A 332 -0.84 18.48 -9.75
CA ASN A 332 -1.25 18.48 -11.15
C ASN A 332 -2.37 17.47 -11.42
N ILE A 333 -2.33 16.30 -10.78
CA ILE A 333 -3.40 15.30 -10.84
C ILE A 333 -4.70 15.86 -10.24
N GLY A 334 -4.64 16.48 -9.06
CA GLY A 334 -5.79 17.14 -8.42
C GLY A 334 -6.41 18.24 -9.29
N GLU A 335 -5.58 19.13 -9.85
CA GLU A 335 -6.03 20.19 -10.77
C GLU A 335 -6.67 19.64 -12.05
N CYS A 336 -6.08 18.61 -12.66
CA CYS A 336 -6.64 17.93 -13.82
C CYS A 336 -8.00 17.30 -13.52
N LEU A 337 -8.15 16.62 -12.36
CA LEU A 337 -9.42 16.04 -11.93
C LEU A 337 -10.47 17.13 -11.65
N TRP A 338 -10.08 18.25 -11.05
CA TRP A 338 -10.98 19.39 -10.83
C TRP A 338 -11.55 19.91 -12.16
N VAL A 339 -10.70 20.09 -13.18
CA VAL A 339 -11.14 20.55 -14.52
C VAL A 339 -12.08 19.54 -15.17
N LEU A 340 -11.75 18.23 -15.12
CA LEU A 340 -12.66 17.19 -15.62
C LEU A 340 -14.01 17.20 -14.88
N SER A 341 -14.02 17.42 -13.56
CA SER A 341 -15.25 17.48 -12.76
C SER A 341 -16.14 18.66 -13.14
N TYR A 342 -15.55 19.84 -13.36
CA TYR A 342 -16.30 21.03 -13.81
C TYR A 342 -16.89 20.78 -15.20
N CYS A 343 -16.09 20.22 -16.12
CA CYS A 343 -16.54 19.92 -17.47
C CYS A 343 -17.58 18.79 -17.54
N ASP A 344 -17.52 17.79 -16.66
CA ASP A 344 -18.56 16.76 -16.52
C ASP A 344 -19.91 17.36 -16.14
N GLY A 345 -19.93 18.35 -15.23
CA GLY A 345 -21.15 19.10 -14.89
C GLY A 345 -21.70 19.90 -16.06
N LYS A 346 -20.82 20.53 -16.86
CA LYS A 346 -21.18 21.36 -18.02
C LYS A 346 -21.66 20.56 -19.24
N PHE A 347 -21.04 19.40 -19.50
CA PHE A 347 -21.27 18.59 -20.70
C PHE A 347 -22.08 17.31 -20.43
N ASN A 348 -22.46 17.06 -19.18
CA ASN A 348 -23.15 15.84 -18.73
C ASN A 348 -22.38 14.56 -19.10
N THR A 349 -21.08 14.55 -18.78
CA THR A 349 -20.17 13.42 -18.98
C THR A 349 -19.74 12.78 -17.66
N ARG A 350 -18.86 11.77 -17.73
CA ARG A 350 -18.40 10.95 -16.60
C ARG A 350 -16.85 10.83 -16.56
N ARG A 351 -16.15 11.74 -17.25
CA ARG A 351 -14.70 11.70 -17.51
C ARG A 351 -13.90 11.68 -16.20
N VAL A 352 -14.31 12.46 -15.20
CA VAL A 352 -13.59 12.54 -13.93
C VAL A 352 -13.68 11.23 -13.15
N VAL A 353 -14.85 10.61 -13.08
CA VAL A 353 -15.07 9.37 -12.32
C VAL A 353 -14.24 8.24 -12.91
N ASP A 354 -14.24 8.12 -14.24
CA ASP A 354 -13.50 7.06 -14.92
C ASP A 354 -11.97 7.29 -14.84
N ALA A 355 -11.51 8.54 -14.84
CA ALA A 355 -10.13 8.90 -14.54
C ALA A 355 -9.72 8.57 -13.09
N ILE A 356 -10.58 8.86 -12.10
CA ILE A 356 -10.37 8.53 -10.68
C ILE A 356 -10.29 7.01 -10.48
N VAL A 357 -11.24 6.25 -11.03
CA VAL A 357 -11.26 4.78 -10.95
C VAL A 357 -10.00 4.19 -11.59
N ARG A 358 -9.56 4.72 -12.74
CA ARG A 358 -8.32 4.31 -13.40
C ARG A 358 -7.08 4.60 -12.56
N PHE A 359 -6.97 5.79 -11.99
CA PHE A 359 -5.86 6.20 -11.14
C PHE A 359 -5.77 5.31 -9.89
N LEU A 360 -6.85 5.24 -9.11
CA LEU A 360 -6.92 4.44 -7.88
C LEU A 360 -6.64 2.96 -8.15
N GLY A 361 -7.06 2.41 -9.29
CA GLY A 361 -6.84 1.02 -9.64
C GLY A 361 -5.37 0.61 -9.81
N GLN A 362 -4.43 1.56 -9.98
CA GLN A 362 -3.02 1.24 -10.22
C GLN A 362 -1.99 2.07 -9.42
N ALA A 363 -2.37 3.22 -8.87
CA ALA A 363 -1.48 4.14 -8.16
C ALA A 363 -0.87 3.52 -6.89
N LEU A 364 0.38 3.90 -6.61
CA LEU A 364 1.21 3.39 -5.52
C LEU A 364 1.39 4.44 -4.42
N VAL A 365 1.43 4.00 -3.17
CA VAL A 365 1.73 4.86 -2.01
C VAL A 365 2.94 4.32 -1.24
N HIS A 366 3.86 5.23 -0.93
CA HIS A 366 5.00 5.02 -0.05
C HIS A 366 4.55 5.47 1.35
N THR A 367 4.24 4.50 2.20
CA THR A 367 3.54 4.73 3.49
C THR A 367 4.47 5.22 4.60
N GLY A 368 3.95 6.08 5.49
CA GLY A 368 4.65 6.54 6.71
C GLY A 368 5.40 7.87 6.57
N GLY A 369 5.13 8.65 5.53
CA GLY A 369 5.78 9.94 5.30
C GLY A 369 5.03 10.81 4.30
N LEU A 370 5.73 11.76 3.66
CA LEU A 370 5.13 12.83 2.86
C LEU A 370 4.13 12.35 1.79
N ASN A 371 4.46 11.27 1.09
CA ASN A 371 3.57 10.66 0.09
C ASN A 371 2.22 10.22 0.67
N THR A 372 2.20 9.79 1.94
CA THR A 372 0.97 9.37 2.63
C THR A 372 0.03 10.55 2.83
N LEU A 373 0.55 11.71 3.26
CA LEU A 373 -0.23 12.94 3.40
C LEU A 373 -0.76 13.42 2.03
N MET A 374 0.12 13.42 1.01
CA MET A 374 -0.24 13.80 -0.35
C MET A 374 -1.37 12.95 -0.93
N PHE A 375 -1.35 11.62 -0.74
CA PHE A 375 -2.44 10.74 -1.15
C PHE A 375 -3.66 10.82 -0.24
N LYS A 376 -3.53 11.17 1.05
CA LYS A 376 -4.68 11.34 1.95
C LYS A 376 -5.55 12.50 1.44
N ALA A 377 -4.95 13.66 1.19
CA ALA A 377 -5.62 14.83 0.61
C ALA A 377 -6.21 14.52 -0.78
N LEU A 378 -5.41 13.96 -1.70
CA LEU A 378 -5.87 13.66 -3.06
C LEU A 378 -7.05 12.68 -3.10
N ILE A 379 -7.07 11.64 -2.25
CA ILE A 379 -8.21 10.71 -2.18
C ILE A 379 -9.43 11.38 -1.52
N GLY A 380 -9.21 12.31 -0.58
CA GLY A 380 -10.27 13.19 -0.05
C GLY A 380 -10.96 13.97 -1.17
N ASP A 381 -10.19 14.67 -2.01
CA ASP A 381 -10.69 15.39 -3.20
C ASP A 381 -11.45 14.47 -4.16
N MET A 382 -10.92 13.26 -4.44
CA MET A 382 -11.58 12.27 -5.31
C MET A 382 -12.92 11.79 -4.75
N ILE A 383 -13.02 11.58 -3.44
CA ILE A 383 -14.27 11.17 -2.79
C ILE A 383 -15.27 12.33 -2.81
N THR A 384 -14.84 13.55 -2.48
CA THR A 384 -15.67 14.76 -2.54
C THR A 384 -16.21 15.00 -3.95
N THR A 385 -15.36 14.87 -4.97
CA THR A 385 -15.75 14.90 -6.39
C THR A 385 -16.85 13.87 -6.69
N ALA A 386 -16.70 12.64 -6.19
CA ALA A 386 -17.66 11.56 -6.42
C ALA A 386 -18.99 11.71 -5.63
N ILE A 387 -18.99 12.44 -4.51
CA ILE A 387 -20.21 12.81 -3.75
C ILE A 387 -21.03 13.83 -4.52
N HIS A 388 -20.38 14.81 -5.16
CA HIS A 388 -21.04 15.92 -5.86
C HIS A 388 -21.26 15.68 -7.36
N HIS A 389 -20.86 14.53 -7.91
CA HIS A 389 -21.03 14.19 -9.32
C HIS A 389 -22.49 13.89 -9.68
N ASN A 390 -22.89 14.23 -10.90
CA ASN A 390 -24.26 14.04 -11.40
C ASN A 390 -24.64 12.55 -11.61
N ASP A 391 -23.66 11.66 -11.81
CA ASP A 391 -23.90 10.22 -11.95
C ASP A 391 -24.11 9.58 -10.55
N PRO A 392 -25.31 9.03 -10.26
CA PRO A 392 -25.61 8.43 -8.95
C PRO A 392 -24.77 7.19 -8.62
N THR A 393 -24.00 6.66 -9.58
CA THR A 393 -23.07 5.55 -9.40
C THR A 393 -21.63 5.97 -9.12
N ALA A 394 -21.28 7.26 -9.29
CA ALA A 394 -19.91 7.77 -9.12
C ALA A 394 -19.29 7.39 -7.77
N LEU A 395 -19.97 7.73 -6.66
CA LEU A 395 -19.50 7.41 -5.31
C LEU A 395 -19.34 5.90 -5.07
N ARG A 396 -20.21 5.07 -5.63
CA ARG A 396 -20.10 3.60 -5.52
C ARG A 396 -18.82 3.11 -6.18
N ASP A 397 -18.53 3.60 -7.38
CA ASP A 397 -17.43 3.11 -8.20
C ASP A 397 -16.07 3.63 -7.69
N VAL A 398 -16.01 4.88 -7.24
CA VAL A 398 -14.82 5.43 -6.56
C VAL A 398 -14.54 4.69 -5.24
N LEU A 399 -15.56 4.45 -4.39
CA LEU A 399 -15.36 3.67 -3.16
C LEU A 399 -14.98 2.20 -3.43
N ALA A 400 -15.47 1.60 -4.53
CA ALA A 400 -15.05 0.27 -4.95
C ALA A 400 -13.58 0.25 -5.41
N ALA A 401 -13.14 1.27 -6.15
CA ALA A 401 -11.75 1.43 -6.56
C ALA A 401 -10.82 1.67 -5.35
N VAL A 402 -11.18 2.56 -4.42
CA VAL A 402 -10.46 2.74 -3.14
C VAL A 402 -10.37 1.41 -2.38
N ALA A 403 -11.45 0.64 -2.29
CA ALA A 403 -11.45 -0.60 -1.51
C ALA A 403 -10.48 -1.68 -2.05
N SER A 404 -10.14 -1.68 -3.34
CA SER A 404 -9.14 -2.59 -3.95
C SER A 404 -7.76 -1.95 -4.17
N SER A 405 -7.65 -0.64 -4.09
CA SER A 405 -6.45 0.14 -4.43
C SER A 405 -5.25 -0.09 -3.51
N PRO A 406 -4.01 -0.12 -4.05
CA PRO A 406 -2.78 -0.02 -3.25
C PRO A 406 -2.73 1.23 -2.35
N CYS A 407 -3.27 2.37 -2.80
CA CYS A 407 -3.12 3.64 -2.09
C CYS A 407 -4.06 3.82 -0.89
N ARG A 408 -5.04 2.92 -0.68
CA ARG A 408 -6.05 3.02 0.41
C ARG A 408 -5.46 3.09 1.82
N ALA A 409 -4.19 2.71 1.98
CA ALA A 409 -3.44 2.82 3.23
C ALA A 409 -3.40 4.24 3.83
N SER A 410 -3.36 5.27 2.97
CA SER A 410 -3.30 6.68 3.43
C SER A 410 -4.55 7.09 4.22
N LEU A 411 -5.71 6.49 3.94
CA LEU A 411 -6.95 6.80 4.64
C LEU A 411 -6.95 6.32 6.10
N TYR A 412 -6.21 5.24 6.38
CA TYR A 412 -6.05 4.67 7.72
C TYR A 412 -4.85 5.25 8.50
N THR A 413 -4.07 6.13 7.87
CA THR A 413 -2.95 6.78 8.55
C THR A 413 -3.47 8.04 9.23
N GLU A 414 -3.48 8.03 10.55
CA GLU A 414 -3.89 9.18 11.35
C GLU A 414 -2.75 10.20 11.42
N PHE A 415 -3.14 11.47 11.39
CA PHE A 415 -2.26 12.60 11.63
C PHE A 415 -2.88 13.37 12.78
N ASP A 416 -2.31 13.19 13.97
CA ASP A 416 -2.79 13.85 15.17
C ASP A 416 -2.42 15.34 15.10
N LEU A 417 -3.44 16.19 14.98
CA LEU A 417 -3.28 17.64 14.98
C LEU A 417 -3.22 18.22 16.40
N HIS A 418 -3.66 17.47 17.42
CA HIS A 418 -3.73 17.93 18.81
C HIS A 418 -2.40 18.52 19.36
N PRO A 419 -1.21 17.99 19.04
CA PRO A 419 0.06 18.56 19.51
C PRO A 419 0.42 19.92 18.91
N PHE A 420 -0.27 20.37 17.85
CA PHE A 420 0.03 21.62 17.13
C PHE A 420 -0.97 22.74 17.41
N TYR A 421 -2.14 22.45 17.97
CA TYR A 421 -2.99 23.49 18.54
C TYR A 421 -2.36 24.03 19.83
N PRO A 422 -2.46 25.34 20.11
CA PRO A 422 -2.09 25.86 21.42
C PRO A 422 -2.96 25.17 22.49
N PHE A 423 -2.30 24.61 23.52
CA PHE A 423 -2.99 24.00 24.67
C PHE A 423 -4.03 24.98 25.25
N ARG A 424 -5.29 24.55 25.36
CA ARG A 424 -6.23 25.21 26.27
C ARG A 424 -5.70 25.11 27.70
N PRO A 425 -5.79 26.16 28.52
CA PRO A 425 -5.63 26.02 29.96
C PRO A 425 -6.69 25.08 30.54
N ASP A 426 -6.34 24.29 31.56
CA ASP A 426 -7.24 23.29 32.19
C ASP A 426 -8.53 23.89 32.81
N ASP A 427 -8.63 25.22 32.89
CA ASP A 427 -9.78 25.96 33.47
C ASP A 427 -10.90 26.31 32.45
N GLU A 428 -10.72 26.04 31.14
CA GLU A 428 -11.76 26.26 30.13
C GLU A 428 -12.63 25.00 29.89
N SER A 429 -13.89 25.04 30.34
CA SER A 429 -14.85 23.95 30.21
C SER A 429 -15.11 23.50 28.76
N ASP A 430 -15.28 22.18 28.55
CA ASP A 430 -15.59 21.54 27.25
C ASP A 430 -16.79 22.18 26.50
N ASP A 431 -17.76 22.77 27.21
CA ASP A 431 -18.94 23.42 26.64
C ASP A 431 -18.66 24.83 26.03
N SER A 432 -17.41 25.28 25.99
CA SER A 432 -17.02 26.50 25.27
C SER A 432 -16.78 26.23 23.79
N GLU A 433 -17.49 26.97 22.92
CA GLU A 433 -17.19 27.00 21.47
C GLU A 433 -15.70 27.26 21.29
N ALA A 434 -15.02 26.35 20.58
CA ALA A 434 -13.57 26.35 20.51
C ALA A 434 -13.07 27.70 19.97
N PRO A 435 -12.09 28.35 20.63
CA PRO A 435 -11.36 29.42 19.96
C PRO A 435 -10.70 28.83 18.73
N GLU A 436 -11.05 29.34 17.54
CA GLU A 436 -10.55 28.91 16.23
C GLU A 436 -9.03 29.17 16.09
N SER A 437 -8.23 28.40 16.80
CA SER A 437 -6.77 28.36 16.66
C SER A 437 -6.38 27.54 15.42
N SER A 438 -6.90 27.96 14.27
CA SER A 438 -6.61 27.34 12.97
C SER A 438 -5.10 27.27 12.73
N ILE A 439 -4.63 26.11 12.27
CA ILE A 439 -3.22 25.92 11.89
C ILE A 439 -3.00 26.68 10.59
N GLN A 440 -2.60 27.96 10.69
CA GLN A 440 -2.51 28.88 9.54
C GLN A 440 -1.56 28.40 8.44
N GLN A 441 -0.54 27.59 8.77
CA GLN A 441 0.35 27.00 7.79
C GLN A 441 1.10 25.77 8.33
N PHE A 442 0.95 24.63 7.64
CA PHE A 442 1.77 23.44 7.88
C PHE A 442 3.22 23.62 7.40
N ASN A 443 4.17 23.04 8.13
CA ASN A 443 5.60 23.12 7.85
C ASN A 443 6.27 21.74 8.00
N VAL A 444 7.61 21.66 7.88
CA VAL A 444 8.34 20.39 7.93
C VAL A 444 8.40 19.77 9.33
N ASP A 445 8.33 20.55 10.41
CA ASP A 445 8.34 20.00 11.77
C ASP A 445 7.07 19.15 12.04
N HIS A 446 5.94 19.58 11.48
CA HIS A 446 4.69 18.81 11.49
C HIS A 446 4.85 17.46 10.75
N LEU A 447 5.62 17.42 9.66
CA LEU A 447 5.94 16.20 8.93
C LEU A 447 6.88 15.28 9.73
N LEU A 448 7.86 15.84 10.45
CA LEU A 448 8.78 15.05 11.29
C LEU A 448 8.03 14.34 12.41
N GLU A 449 7.13 15.04 13.09
CA GLU A 449 6.23 14.47 14.11
C GLU A 449 5.30 13.40 13.50
N PHE A 450 4.71 13.65 12.33
CA PHE A 450 3.91 12.65 11.61
C PHE A 450 4.69 11.36 11.31
N ILE A 451 5.92 11.48 10.79
CA ILE A 451 6.81 10.34 10.51
C ILE A 451 7.15 9.62 11.83
N ALA A 452 7.58 10.36 12.86
CA ALA A 452 7.96 9.81 14.16
C ALA A 452 6.82 9.08 14.88
N PHE A 453 5.58 9.54 14.72
CA PHE A 453 4.38 8.89 15.24
C PHE A 453 3.99 7.64 14.44
N ASN A 454 4.17 7.66 13.11
CA ASN A 454 3.79 6.57 12.21
C ASN A 454 4.87 5.49 12.00
N LEU A 455 5.97 5.55 12.75
CA LEU A 455 6.97 4.47 12.80
C LEU A 455 6.35 3.12 13.27
N GLY A 456 7.13 2.05 13.10
CA GLY A 456 6.76 0.72 13.57
C GLY A 456 6.52 0.71 15.09
N GLU A 457 5.58 -0.11 15.56
CA GLU A 457 5.29 -0.36 16.98
C GLU A 457 6.55 -0.76 17.77
N ASN A 458 7.42 -1.59 17.20
CA ASN A 458 8.74 -1.90 17.77
C ASN A 458 9.60 -0.63 18.01
N TYR A 459 9.47 0.39 17.16
CA TYR A 459 10.16 1.68 17.32
C TYR A 459 9.45 2.58 18.34
N LEU A 460 8.11 2.57 18.40
CA LEU A 460 7.32 3.30 19.40
C LEU A 460 7.57 2.76 20.82
N LEU A 461 7.75 1.45 20.97
CA LEU A 461 8.08 0.77 22.22
C LEU A 461 9.57 0.84 22.56
N GLY A 462 10.45 0.77 21.55
CA GLY A 462 11.91 0.66 21.73
C GLY A 462 12.68 1.97 21.77
N PHE A 463 12.11 3.09 21.28
CA PHE A 463 12.82 4.38 21.17
C PHE A 463 12.02 5.56 21.72
N SER A 464 12.73 6.49 22.38
CA SER A 464 12.15 7.74 22.87
C SER A 464 11.63 8.63 21.73
N LYS A 465 10.79 9.62 22.05
CA LYS A 465 10.25 10.55 21.04
C LYS A 465 11.38 11.28 20.30
N GLU A 466 12.41 11.71 21.01
CA GLU A 466 13.56 12.42 20.47
C GLU A 466 14.28 11.55 19.43
N ARG A 467 14.56 10.29 19.78
CA ARG A 467 15.24 9.37 18.85
C ARG A 467 14.38 9.02 17.63
N ARG A 468 13.05 8.98 17.77
CA ARG A 468 12.12 8.82 16.64
C ARG A 468 12.08 10.05 15.73
N LEU A 469 12.20 11.25 16.28
CA LEU A 469 12.35 12.48 15.50
C LEU A 469 13.70 12.55 14.77
N ASP A 470 14.77 12.02 15.36
CA ASP A 470 16.06 11.89 14.66
C ASP A 470 15.96 10.97 13.44
N PHE A 471 15.34 9.79 13.57
CA PHE A 471 15.08 8.91 12.42
C PHE A 471 14.23 9.61 11.33
N ALA A 472 13.26 10.45 11.73
CA ALA A 472 12.47 11.24 10.79
C ALA A 472 13.33 12.28 10.04
N ARG A 473 14.28 12.96 10.71
CA ARG A 473 15.22 13.90 10.09
C ARG A 473 16.19 13.18 9.14
N GLU A 474 16.80 12.10 9.61
CA GLU A 474 17.70 11.24 8.81
C GLU A 474 17.03 10.79 7.50
N SER A 475 15.71 10.56 7.49
CA SER A 475 14.95 10.20 6.28
C SER A 475 14.82 11.33 5.24
N LEU A 476 14.86 12.60 5.67
CA LEU A 476 14.74 13.78 4.80
C LEU A 476 16.11 14.35 4.35
N ASP A 477 17.19 14.04 5.07
CA ASP A 477 18.55 14.47 4.73
C ASP A 477 19.07 13.82 3.42
N HIS A 478 18.45 12.73 2.95
CA HIS A 478 18.84 12.04 1.73
C HIS A 478 18.38 12.76 0.44
N GLY A 479 19.24 13.66 -0.07
CA GLY A 479 19.15 14.21 -1.43
C GLY A 479 18.02 15.23 -1.60
N ASP A 480 18.13 16.34 -0.88
CA ASP A 480 17.29 17.55 -0.96
C ASP A 480 15.78 17.33 -0.74
N GLN A 481 15.38 16.22 -0.10
CA GLN A 481 13.99 15.97 0.24
C GLN A 481 13.40 17.01 1.20
N TRP A 482 14.22 17.75 1.96
CA TRP A 482 13.80 18.93 2.72
C TRP A 482 13.11 20.01 1.88
N ARG A 483 13.57 20.25 0.65
CA ARG A 483 12.98 21.24 -0.27
C ARG A 483 11.63 20.77 -0.79
N LEU A 484 11.53 19.49 -1.15
CA LEU A 484 10.26 18.84 -1.48
C LEU A 484 9.27 18.88 -0.30
N ALA A 485 9.72 18.50 0.90
CA ALA A 485 8.93 18.52 2.11
C ALA A 485 8.39 19.92 2.42
N ARG A 486 9.24 20.94 2.39
CA ARG A 486 8.82 22.34 2.59
C ARG A 486 7.75 22.75 1.58
N ASP A 487 7.99 22.50 0.30
CA ASP A 487 7.13 22.98 -0.77
C ASP A 487 5.77 22.25 -0.83
N VAL A 488 5.72 20.98 -0.39
CA VAL A 488 4.47 20.23 -0.25
C VAL A 488 3.75 20.61 1.03
N MET A 489 4.42 20.61 2.20
CA MET A 489 3.77 20.91 3.48
C MET A 489 3.17 22.32 3.50
N ALA A 490 3.83 23.30 2.86
CA ALA A 490 3.32 24.66 2.73
C ALA A 490 2.05 24.80 1.86
N LYS A 491 1.50 23.72 1.28
CA LYS A 491 0.22 23.70 0.55
C LYS A 491 -0.94 23.13 1.34
N PHE A 492 -0.68 22.32 2.37
CA PHE A 492 -1.77 21.73 3.15
C PHE A 492 -2.49 22.80 3.97
N ALA A 493 -3.81 22.68 4.00
CA ALA A 493 -4.70 23.33 4.96
C ALA A 493 -5.22 22.30 5.95
N GLU A 494 -5.79 22.76 7.08
CA GLU A 494 -6.35 21.91 8.13
C GLU A 494 -7.37 20.90 7.58
N ARG A 495 -8.26 21.39 6.69
CA ARG A 495 -9.27 20.60 5.98
C ARG A 495 -8.75 19.42 5.17
N ASP A 496 -7.47 19.43 4.77
CA ASP A 496 -6.87 18.34 3.99
C ASP A 496 -6.59 17.11 4.89
N PHE A 497 -6.79 17.27 6.21
CA PHE A 497 -6.68 16.25 7.24
C PHE A 497 -8.00 15.94 7.96
N ASP A 498 -9.08 16.69 7.68
CA ASP A 498 -10.45 16.41 8.17
C ASP A 498 -10.80 14.93 7.96
N PHE A 499 -11.37 14.30 8.98
CA PHE A 499 -11.54 12.85 8.93
C PHE A 499 -12.73 12.51 8.03
N LEU A 500 -12.52 11.63 7.05
CA LEU A 500 -13.56 11.21 6.10
C LEU A 500 -14.95 10.86 6.70
N PRO A 501 -15.10 10.31 7.93
CA PRO A 501 -16.41 10.16 8.60
C PRO A 501 -17.21 11.45 8.81
N GLU A 502 -16.56 12.62 8.89
CA GLU A 502 -17.21 13.94 8.98
C GLU A 502 -17.69 14.42 7.60
N VAL A 503 -16.92 14.13 6.54
CA VAL A 503 -17.27 14.44 5.14
C VAL A 503 -18.37 13.51 4.60
N LEU A 504 -18.37 12.23 4.98
CA LEU A 504 -19.33 11.23 4.54
C LEU A 504 -20.45 11.01 5.55
N ASP A 505 -21.58 11.70 5.37
CA ASP A 505 -22.81 11.41 6.10
C ASP A 505 -23.30 9.98 5.83
N LEU A 506 -22.94 9.07 6.76
CA LEU A 506 -23.25 7.65 6.69
C LEU A 506 -24.76 7.36 6.73
N THR A 507 -25.59 8.32 7.19
CA THR A 507 -27.04 8.21 7.18
C THR A 507 -27.62 8.42 5.78
N LYS A 508 -27.00 9.26 4.96
CA LYS A 508 -27.40 9.53 3.56
C LYS A 508 -26.90 8.48 2.56
N LEU A 509 -25.85 7.72 2.88
CA LEU A 509 -25.35 6.65 2.01
C LEU A 509 -26.37 5.51 1.80
N THR A 510 -26.53 5.04 0.56
CA THR A 510 -27.30 3.83 0.23
C THR A 510 -26.69 2.58 0.87
N SER A 511 -27.46 1.51 1.03
CA SER A 511 -26.96 0.25 1.61
C SER A 511 -25.75 -0.33 0.88
N GLN A 512 -25.68 -0.16 -0.44
CA GLN A 512 -24.55 -0.60 -1.26
C GLN A 512 -23.32 0.29 -1.07
N CYS A 513 -23.48 1.63 -1.06
CA CYS A 513 -22.39 2.55 -0.75
C CYS A 513 -21.87 2.35 0.69
N ARG A 514 -22.75 2.12 1.67
CA ARG A 514 -22.37 1.75 3.05
C ARG A 514 -21.56 0.44 3.09
N TRP A 515 -21.82 -0.52 2.21
CA TRP A 515 -21.06 -1.77 2.16
C TRP A 515 -19.66 -1.55 1.56
N CYS A 516 -19.54 -0.77 0.48
CA CYS A 516 -18.25 -0.35 -0.08
C CYS A 516 -17.45 0.46 0.95
N TRP A 517 -18.09 1.44 1.60
CA TRP A 517 -17.50 2.26 2.65
C TRP A 517 -16.99 1.45 3.85
N ARG A 518 -17.81 0.55 4.39
CA ARG A 518 -17.37 -0.39 5.46
C ARG A 518 -16.25 -1.32 5.02
N SER A 519 -16.01 -1.49 3.72
CA SER A 519 -14.86 -2.23 3.18
C SER A 519 -13.59 -1.38 3.11
N ALA A 520 -13.74 -0.05 3.12
CA ALA A 520 -12.68 0.96 3.14
C ALA A 520 -12.47 1.60 4.54
N GLN A 521 -13.19 1.14 5.58
CA GLN A 521 -13.15 1.66 6.96
C GLN A 521 -13.09 0.56 8.03
N ILE A 522 -12.29 -0.47 7.81
CA ILE A 522 -12.17 -1.59 8.75
C ILE A 522 -11.23 -1.19 9.91
N TRP A 523 -11.69 -0.27 10.77
CA TRP A 523 -10.94 0.20 11.95
C TRP A 523 -11.83 0.61 13.15
N ARG A 524 -12.88 1.43 12.95
CA ARG A 524 -13.77 1.98 14.00
C ARG A 524 -14.70 0.97 14.73
N ARG A 525 -14.27 -0.28 14.97
CA ARG A 525 -15.03 -1.26 15.78
C ARG A 525 -14.20 -2.08 16.78
N GLN A 526 -12.90 -1.82 16.90
CA GLN A 526 -12.06 -2.47 17.91
C GLN A 526 -11.41 -1.51 18.92
N VAL A 527 -11.37 -0.20 18.65
CA VAL A 527 -10.83 0.79 19.59
C VAL A 527 -11.79 1.05 20.76
N ASP A 528 -13.11 1.07 20.52
CA ASP A 528 -14.16 1.27 21.54
C ASP A 528 -14.35 0.10 22.54
N VAL A 529 -13.46 -0.91 22.53
CA VAL A 529 -13.56 -2.11 23.40
C VAL A 529 -12.26 -2.38 24.15
N GLY A 530 -11.35 -1.39 24.22
CA GLY A 530 -9.98 -1.60 24.68
C GLY A 530 -9.31 -0.44 25.43
N VAL A 531 -10.08 0.45 26.08
CA VAL A 531 -9.53 1.45 27.02
C VAL A 531 -10.35 1.48 28.31
N THR A 532 -9.96 0.61 29.25
CA THR A 532 -10.22 0.68 30.70
C THR A 532 -9.06 0.04 31.43
#